data_AF-A0A957CFD6-F1
#
_entry.id   AF-A0A957CFD6-F1
#
_cell.length_a   1.000
_cell.length_b   1.000
_cell.length_c   1.000
_cell.angle_alpha   90.00
_cell.angle_beta   90.00
_cell.angle_gamma   90.00
#
_symmetry.space_group_name_H-M   'P 1'
#
loop_
_entity.id
_entity.type
_entity.pdbx_description
1 polymer ?
#
loop_
_entity_poly.entity_id
_entity_poly.type
_entity_poly.pdbx_seq_one_letter_code
_entity_poly.pdbx_strand_id
1 'polypeptide(L)'
;VLDDYHRIAAAPIHGALQFWLDHAPAHVHLVLLTREDPPFNLARLRGRNQLTEVRAHDLRFTPDEAAAFLNDAMQLGLTDADLSVLAARTEGWIAGLQLAALALQTSPPDAGDTSAFIAAFGGSHFYVIDYLLEEVLRRQDAAVRAFLRQTAVLDRLCAPLCDAVTG
;
A
#
# COMPACT_ATOMS: atom_id res chain seq x y z
N VAL A 1 0.45 -14.32 15.35
CA VAL A 1 0.49 -13.38 14.22
C VAL A 1 0.87 -14.18 12.99
N LEU A 2 0.14 -14.03 11.89
CA LEU A 2 0.46 -14.61 10.59
C LEU A 2 0.64 -13.47 9.60
N ASP A 3 1.78 -13.47 8.92
CA ASP A 3 2.14 -12.46 7.93
C ASP A 3 2.10 -13.03 6.51
N ASP A 4 1.86 -12.16 5.53
CA ASP A 4 1.75 -12.48 4.12
C ASP A 4 0.81 -13.66 3.81
N TYR A 5 -0.35 -13.73 4.47
CA TYR A 5 -1.24 -14.91 4.39
C TYR A 5 -1.72 -15.23 2.97
N HIS A 6 -1.90 -14.22 2.12
CA HIS A 6 -2.20 -14.34 0.69
C HIS A 6 -1.20 -15.24 -0.09
N ARG A 7 0.00 -15.52 0.44
CA ARG A 7 0.95 -16.46 -0.19
C ARG A 7 0.57 -17.92 -0.01
N ILE A 8 -0.33 -18.23 0.92
CA ILE A 8 -0.85 -19.58 1.13
C ILE A 8 -1.93 -19.84 0.08
N ALA A 9 -1.67 -20.75 -0.85
CA ALA A 9 -2.67 -21.17 -1.85
C ALA A 9 -3.33 -22.53 -1.52
N ALA A 10 -2.83 -23.22 -0.50
CA ALA A 10 -3.29 -24.57 -0.16
C ALA A 10 -4.64 -24.54 0.55
N ALA A 11 -5.71 -24.91 -0.15
CA ALA A 11 -7.07 -24.99 0.38
C ALA A 11 -7.20 -25.74 1.73
N PRO A 12 -6.48 -26.86 1.98
CA PRO A 12 -6.53 -27.53 3.28
C PRO A 12 -6.07 -26.64 4.45
N ILE A 13 -5.11 -25.74 4.22
CA ILE A 13 -4.61 -24.83 5.25
C ILE A 13 -5.69 -23.79 5.61
N HIS A 14 -6.39 -23.27 4.60
CA HIS A 14 -7.50 -22.34 4.83
C HIS A 14 -8.63 -22.99 5.65
N GLY A 15 -8.99 -24.23 5.31
CA GLY A 15 -9.99 -25.00 6.06
C GLY A 15 -9.57 -25.26 7.51
N ALA A 16 -8.30 -25.64 7.72
CA ALA A 16 -7.75 -25.86 9.07
C ALA A 16 -7.79 -24.57 9.91
N LEU A 17 -7.41 -23.43 9.33
CA LEU A 17 -7.41 -22.16 10.05
C LEU A 17 -8.83 -21.65 10.34
N GLN A 18 -9.78 -21.84 9.41
CA GLN A 18 -11.19 -21.55 9.65
C GLN A 18 -11.76 -22.41 10.78
N PHE A 19 -11.46 -23.72 10.79
CA PHE A 19 -11.86 -24.61 11.86
C PHE A 19 -11.29 -24.16 13.21
N TRP A 20 -10.01 -23.78 13.23
CA TRP A 20 -9.37 -23.28 14.42
C TRP A 20 -10.03 -21.98 14.90
N LEU A 21 -10.33 -21.02 14.02
CA LEU A 21 -11.05 -19.78 14.37
C LEU A 21 -12.43 -20.05 14.99
N ASP A 22 -13.14 -21.08 14.52
CA ASP A 22 -14.46 -21.45 15.03
C ASP A 22 -14.42 -22.08 16.44
N HIS A 23 -13.27 -22.61 16.85
CA HIS A 23 -13.09 -23.34 18.12
C HIS A 23 -11.99 -22.74 19.01
N ALA A 24 -11.42 -21.60 18.62
CA ALA A 24 -10.31 -20.99 19.32
C ALA A 24 -10.74 -20.58 20.75
N PRO A 25 -9.91 -20.84 21.77
CA PRO A 25 -10.18 -20.36 23.11
C PRO A 25 -10.25 -18.83 23.16
N ALA A 26 -11.09 -18.28 24.03
CA ALA A 26 -11.29 -16.82 24.15
C ALA A 26 -10.03 -16.02 24.53
N HIS A 27 -8.98 -16.69 25.03
CA HIS A 27 -7.70 -16.08 25.40
C HIS A 27 -6.67 -16.08 24.27
N VAL A 28 -7.03 -16.56 23.06
CA VAL A 28 -6.12 -16.57 21.91
C VAL A 28 -6.65 -15.64 20.83
N HIS A 29 -5.78 -14.74 20.36
CA HIS A 29 -6.08 -13.81 19.28
C HIS A 29 -5.21 -14.11 18.05
N LEU A 30 -5.84 -14.17 16.88
CA LEU A 30 -5.14 -14.23 15.61
C LEU A 30 -5.06 -12.83 15.00
N VAL A 31 -3.84 -12.34 14.83
CA VAL A 31 -3.55 -11.19 13.96
C VAL A 31 -3.11 -11.74 12.61
N LEU A 32 -3.80 -11.32 11.55
CA LEU A 32 -3.56 -11.75 10.18
C LEU A 32 -3.23 -10.53 9.32
N LEU A 33 -2.08 -10.57 8.65
CA LEU A 33 -1.67 -9.57 7.67
C LEU A 33 -1.75 -10.22 6.28
N THR A 34 -2.48 -9.57 5.37
CA THR A 34 -2.78 -10.12 4.05
C THR A 34 -3.09 -9.00 3.06
N ARG A 35 -2.84 -9.27 1.77
CA ARG A 35 -3.12 -8.32 0.66
C ARG A 35 -4.51 -8.51 0.07
N GLU A 36 -5.14 -9.64 0.33
CA GLU A 36 -6.49 -9.99 -0.13
C GLU A 36 -7.28 -10.64 1.00
N ASP A 37 -8.60 -10.57 0.90
CA ASP A 37 -9.47 -11.21 1.88
C ASP A 37 -9.26 -12.74 1.84
N PRO A 38 -8.91 -13.37 2.99
CA PRO A 38 -8.76 -14.81 3.03
C PRO A 38 -10.12 -15.49 2.78
N PRO A 39 -10.13 -16.74 2.29
CA PRO A 39 -11.36 -17.48 2.01
C PRO A 39 -12.02 -18.02 3.30
N PHE A 40 -12.14 -17.17 4.31
CA PHE A 40 -12.83 -17.42 5.57
C PHE A 40 -14.26 -16.89 5.51
N ASN A 41 -15.11 -17.36 6.41
CA ASN A 41 -16.42 -16.78 6.62
C ASN A 41 -16.31 -15.49 7.48
N LEU A 42 -15.69 -14.46 6.91
CA LEU A 42 -15.50 -13.16 7.57
C LEU A 42 -16.82 -12.52 7.99
N ALA A 43 -17.88 -12.69 7.19
CA ALA A 43 -19.21 -12.19 7.50
C ALA A 43 -19.77 -12.77 8.81
N ARG A 44 -19.55 -14.06 9.08
CA ARG A 44 -19.95 -14.70 10.34
C ARG A 44 -19.17 -14.14 11.53
N LEU A 45 -17.86 -13.96 11.39
CA LEU A 45 -17.03 -13.37 12.46
C LEU A 45 -17.45 -11.93 12.75
N ARG A 46 -17.73 -11.15 11.70
CA ARG A 46 -18.25 -9.78 11.79
C ARG A 46 -19.59 -9.72 12.51
N GLY A 47 -20.54 -10.58 12.13
CA GLY A 47 -21.86 -10.65 12.78
C GLY A 47 -21.81 -11.07 14.25
N ARG A 48 -20.73 -11.71 14.69
CA ARG A 48 -20.49 -12.10 16.09
C ARG A 48 -19.61 -11.12 16.87
N ASN A 49 -19.18 -10.01 16.26
CA ASN A 49 -18.22 -9.08 16.85
C ASN A 49 -16.89 -9.76 17.24
N GLN A 50 -16.44 -10.73 16.44
CA GLN A 50 -15.21 -11.52 16.63
C GLN A 50 -14.11 -11.13 15.63
N LEU A 51 -14.30 -10.05 14.88
CA LEU A 51 -13.38 -9.59 13.85
C LEU A 51 -13.16 -8.08 14.00
N THR A 52 -11.89 -7.70 14.05
CA THR A 52 -11.46 -6.32 13.86
C THR A 52 -10.73 -6.25 12.53
N GLU A 53 -11.16 -5.33 11.66
CA GLU A 53 -10.58 -5.15 10.33
C GLU A 53 -9.87 -3.81 10.30
N VAL A 54 -8.62 -3.84 9.83
CA VAL A 54 -7.86 -2.64 9.50
C VAL A 54 -7.58 -2.72 8.01
N ARG A 55 -8.18 -1.82 7.24
CA ARG A 55 -8.14 -1.80 5.78
C ARG A 55 -7.18 -0.74 5.28
N ALA A 56 -6.93 -0.75 3.96
CA ALA A 56 -6.01 0.19 3.35
C ALA A 56 -6.35 1.67 3.62
N HIS A 57 -7.64 2.01 3.74
CA HIS A 57 -8.06 3.37 4.08
C HIS A 57 -7.79 3.74 5.55
N ASP A 58 -7.78 2.76 6.46
CA ASP A 58 -7.44 2.97 7.88
C ASP A 58 -5.92 3.12 8.06
N LEU A 59 -5.12 2.50 7.18
CA LEU A 59 -3.66 2.60 7.16
C LEU A 59 -3.14 3.83 6.40
N ARG A 60 -4.02 4.53 5.68
CA ARG A 60 -3.66 5.74 4.96
C ARG A 60 -3.41 6.85 5.97
N PHE A 61 -2.20 7.40 5.93
CA PHE A 61 -1.85 8.52 6.78
C PHE A 61 -2.70 9.73 6.41
N THR A 62 -3.25 10.36 7.44
CA THR A 62 -3.81 11.71 7.36
C THR A 62 -2.70 12.74 7.07
N PRO A 63 -3.03 13.95 6.62
CA PRO A 63 -2.03 15.01 6.44
C PRO A 63 -1.20 15.28 7.70
N ASP A 64 -1.83 15.25 8.87
CA ASP A 64 -1.16 15.48 10.16
C ASP A 64 -0.20 14.33 10.51
N GLU A 65 -0.61 13.08 10.29
CA GLU A 65 0.26 11.92 10.49
C GLU A 65 1.43 11.89 9.48
N ALA A 66 1.18 12.29 8.23
CA ALA A 66 2.23 12.42 7.22
C ALA A 66 3.24 13.51 7.60
N ALA A 67 2.77 14.65 8.11
CA ALA A 67 3.62 15.74 8.61
C ALA A 67 4.46 15.28 9.80
N ALA A 68 3.83 14.67 10.81
CA ALA A 68 4.53 14.14 11.98
C ALA A 68 5.56 13.07 11.58
N PHE A 69 5.22 12.19 10.65
CA PHE A 69 6.16 11.19 10.15
C PHE A 69 7.36 11.81 9.43
N LEU A 70 7.12 12.72 8.48
CA LEU A 70 8.19 13.31 7.66
C LEU A 70 9.09 14.27 8.47
N ASN A 71 8.52 15.08 9.36
CA ASN A 71 9.27 16.10 10.10
C ASN A 71 9.69 15.64 11.50
N ASP A 72 8.86 14.91 12.24
CA ASP A 72 9.22 14.51 13.61
C ASP A 72 9.96 13.18 13.62
N ALA A 73 9.52 12.17 12.86
CA ALA A 73 10.19 10.87 12.84
C ALA A 73 11.40 10.85 11.89
N MET A 74 11.26 11.42 10.68
CA MET A 74 12.30 11.42 9.65
C MET A 74 13.19 12.67 9.63
N GLN A 75 12.87 13.69 10.44
CA GLN A 75 13.68 14.89 10.65
C GLN A 75 14.03 15.64 9.36
N LEU A 76 13.09 15.69 8.40
CA LEU A 76 13.33 16.30 7.08
C LEU A 76 13.16 17.82 7.04
N GLY A 77 12.47 18.42 8.03
CA GLY A 77 12.26 19.87 8.10
C GLY A 77 11.53 20.46 6.89
N LEU A 78 10.61 19.70 6.29
CA LEU A 78 9.83 20.10 5.12
C LEU A 78 8.83 21.20 5.46
N THR A 79 8.59 22.10 4.50
CA THR A 79 7.57 23.14 4.62
C THR A 79 6.16 22.56 4.47
N ASP A 80 5.14 23.27 4.96
CA ASP A 80 3.73 22.85 4.79
C ASP A 80 3.33 22.65 3.31
N ALA A 81 3.92 23.45 2.41
CA ALA A 81 3.71 23.32 0.98
C ALA A 81 4.28 22.00 0.45
N ASP A 82 5.50 21.65 0.85
CA ASP A 82 6.16 20.39 0.47
C ASP A 82 5.43 19.16 1.03
N LEU A 83 5.00 19.24 2.30
CA LEU A 83 4.21 18.21 2.95
C LEU A 83 2.89 17.96 2.22
N SER A 84 2.19 19.02 1.84
CA SER A 84 0.93 18.94 1.08
C SER A 84 1.13 18.24 -0.27
N VAL A 85 2.21 18.58 -1.00
CA VAL A 85 2.53 17.95 -2.29
C VAL A 85 2.84 16.45 -2.11
N LEU A 86 3.68 16.09 -1.13
CA LEU A 86 3.99 14.68 -0.87
C LEU A 86 2.75 13.90 -0.44
N ALA A 87 1.95 14.42 0.48
CA ALA A 87 0.74 13.79 0.96
C ALA A 87 -0.28 13.57 -0.17
N ALA A 88 -0.42 14.54 -1.08
CA ALA A 88 -1.29 14.42 -2.24
C ALA A 88 -0.81 13.35 -3.24
N ARG A 89 0.50 13.31 -3.55
CA ARG A 89 1.06 12.37 -4.53
C ARG A 89 1.15 10.94 -4.06
N THR A 90 1.44 10.77 -2.77
CA THR A 90 1.45 9.44 -2.14
C THR A 90 0.06 9.00 -1.72
N GLU A 91 -0.91 9.91 -1.75
CA GLU A 91 -2.25 9.69 -1.22
C GLU A 91 -2.22 9.09 0.19
N GLY A 92 -1.32 9.58 1.06
CA GLY A 92 -1.15 9.08 2.43
C GLY A 92 -0.62 7.64 2.52
N TRP A 93 -0.13 7.05 1.42
CA TRP A 93 0.47 5.73 1.43
C TRP A 93 1.83 5.76 2.14
N ILE A 94 1.89 5.16 3.32
CA ILE A 94 3.08 5.20 4.18
C ILE A 94 4.34 4.67 3.51
N ALA A 95 4.26 3.62 2.70
CA ALA A 95 5.43 3.13 1.99
C ALA A 95 5.91 4.15 0.93
N GLY A 96 4.99 4.84 0.25
CA GLY A 96 5.33 5.93 -0.66
C GLY A 96 6.00 7.10 0.06
N LEU A 97 5.49 7.49 1.23
CA LEU A 97 6.09 8.53 2.08
C LEU A 97 7.48 8.13 2.59
N GLN A 98 7.66 6.87 3.01
CA GLN A 98 8.95 6.32 3.42
C GLN A 98 9.96 6.36 2.27
N LEU A 99 9.56 5.98 1.06
CA LEU A 99 10.44 6.03 -0.13
C LEU A 99 10.81 7.47 -0.49
N ALA A 100 9.88 8.42 -0.35
CA ALA A 100 10.16 9.84 -0.52
C ALA A 100 11.21 10.34 0.47
N ALA A 101 10.99 10.02 1.75
CA ALA A 101 11.89 10.39 2.83
C ALA A 101 13.29 9.80 2.65
N LEU A 102 13.38 8.52 2.28
CA LEU A 102 14.65 7.86 1.98
C LEU A 102 15.38 8.55 0.82
N ALA A 103 14.67 8.90 -0.26
CA ALA A 103 15.27 9.56 -1.41
C ALA A 103 15.82 10.96 -1.06
N LEU A 104 15.11 11.71 -0.21
CA LEU A 104 15.57 13.01 0.32
C LEU A 104 16.80 12.87 1.24
N GLN A 105 16.92 11.77 1.99
CA GLN A 105 18.04 11.53 2.88
C GLN A 105 19.29 11.02 2.15
N THR A 106 19.13 10.17 1.14
CA THR A 106 20.27 9.56 0.41
C THR A 106 20.83 10.48 -0.66
N SER A 107 20.05 11.45 -1.15
CA SER A 107 20.51 12.46 -2.10
C SER A 107 19.88 13.81 -1.77
N PRO A 108 20.32 14.45 -0.66
CA PRO A 108 19.74 15.70 -0.20
C PRO A 108 19.98 16.81 -1.24
N PRO A 109 18.91 17.36 -1.82
CA PRO A 109 19.03 18.50 -2.72
C PRO A 109 19.42 19.76 -1.92
N ASP A 110 19.95 20.78 -2.61
CA ASP A 110 20.15 22.09 -2.00
C ASP A 110 18.80 22.64 -1.49
N ALA A 111 18.81 23.56 -0.51
CA ALA A 111 17.59 24.05 0.15
C ALA A 111 16.55 24.66 -0.82
N GLY A 112 16.96 25.17 -1.99
CA GLY A 112 16.06 25.64 -3.05
C GLY A 112 15.57 24.55 -4.02
N ASP A 113 16.19 23.38 -4.00
CA ASP A 113 15.93 22.26 -4.91
C ASP A 113 15.09 21.15 -4.24
N THR A 114 14.87 21.23 -2.91
CA THR A 114 13.98 20.31 -2.18
C THR A 114 12.55 20.36 -2.69
N SER A 115 11.96 21.54 -2.83
CA SER A 115 10.59 21.67 -3.36
C SER A 115 10.49 21.23 -4.83
N ALA A 116 11.54 21.45 -5.63
CA ALA A 116 11.58 20.97 -7.01
C ALA A 116 11.68 19.44 -7.08
N PHE A 117 12.50 18.84 -6.21
CA PHE A 117 12.60 17.40 -6.05
C PHE A 117 11.26 16.78 -5.65
N ILE A 118 10.56 17.37 -4.68
CA ILE A 118 9.24 16.93 -4.22
C ILE A 118 8.18 17.11 -5.32
N ALA A 119 8.21 18.22 -6.05
CA ALA A 119 7.36 18.43 -7.22
C ALA A 119 7.69 17.48 -8.38
N ALA A 120 8.88 16.88 -8.41
CA ALA A 120 9.23 15.81 -9.34
C ALA A 120 8.98 14.41 -8.75
N PHE A 121 8.68 14.29 -7.46
CA PHE A 121 8.54 13.00 -6.75
C PHE A 121 7.39 12.17 -7.33
N GLY A 122 7.70 10.98 -7.85
CA GLY A 122 6.78 10.18 -8.68
C GLY A 122 7.51 9.12 -9.51
N GLY A 123 6.93 8.71 -10.63
CA GLY A 123 7.38 7.59 -11.47
C GLY A 123 8.76 7.71 -12.12
N SER A 124 9.53 8.77 -11.85
CA SER A 124 10.90 9.00 -12.30
C SER A 124 11.96 8.72 -11.23
N HIS A 125 11.56 8.48 -9.97
CA HIS A 125 12.50 8.27 -8.86
C HIS A 125 12.80 6.78 -8.66
N PHE A 126 14.10 6.45 -8.63
CA PHE A 126 14.59 5.07 -8.58
C PHE A 126 13.97 4.25 -7.45
N TYR A 127 13.88 4.78 -6.22
CA TYR A 127 13.31 4.06 -5.07
C TYR A 127 11.83 3.72 -5.25
N VAL A 128 11.05 4.61 -5.86
CA VAL A 128 9.63 4.38 -6.15
C VAL A 128 9.47 3.34 -7.25
N ILE A 129 10.26 3.45 -8.31
CA ILE A 129 10.25 2.50 -9.44
C ILE A 129 10.66 1.11 -8.97
N ASP A 130 11.75 1.00 -8.21
CA ASP A 130 12.28 -0.29 -7.74
C ASP A 130 11.25 -0.99 -6.85
N TYR A 131 10.69 -0.29 -5.86
CA TYR A 131 9.62 -0.85 -5.04
C TYR A 131 8.40 -1.26 -5.87
N LEU A 132 7.90 -0.41 -6.77
CA LEU A 132 6.74 -0.76 -7.60
C LEU A 132 7.03 -1.96 -8.51
N LEU A 133 8.27 -2.08 -9.01
CA LEU A 133 8.69 -3.23 -9.80
C LEU A 133 8.70 -4.51 -8.98
N GLU A 134 9.32 -4.51 -7.80
CA GLU A 134 9.50 -5.70 -6.99
C GLU A 134 8.23 -6.13 -6.25
N GLU A 135 7.55 -5.16 -5.64
CA GLU A 135 6.46 -5.43 -4.71
C GLU A 135 5.08 -5.48 -5.37
N VAL A 136 4.92 -4.83 -6.52
CA VAL A 136 3.64 -4.74 -7.25
C VAL A 136 3.71 -5.50 -8.56
N LEU A 137 4.51 -5.01 -9.52
CA LEU A 137 4.51 -5.48 -10.92
C LEU A 137 5.02 -6.92 -11.08
N ARG A 138 6.15 -7.30 -10.45
CA ARG A 138 6.71 -8.66 -10.57
C ARG A 138 5.83 -9.75 -9.96
N ARG A 139 4.94 -9.38 -9.04
CA ARG A 139 3.97 -10.32 -8.42
C ARG A 139 2.73 -10.56 -9.27
N GLN A 140 2.53 -9.79 -10.35
CA GLN A 140 1.36 -9.94 -11.21
C GLN A 140 1.60 -10.97 -12.32
N ASP A 141 0.53 -11.68 -12.68
CA ASP A 141 0.53 -12.58 -13.83
C ASP A 141 0.80 -11.83 -15.14
N ALA A 142 1.21 -12.55 -16.18
CA ALA A 142 1.57 -11.97 -17.47
C ALA A 142 0.43 -11.13 -18.09
N ALA A 143 -0.82 -11.58 -17.96
CA ALA A 143 -1.99 -10.87 -18.46
C ALA A 143 -2.20 -9.53 -17.74
N VAL A 144 -2.11 -9.52 -16.40
CA VAL A 144 -2.27 -8.31 -15.59
C VAL A 144 -1.13 -7.33 -15.86
N ARG A 145 0.12 -7.80 -16.00
CA ARG A 145 1.25 -6.93 -16.38
C ARG A 145 1.06 -6.28 -17.75
N ALA A 146 0.54 -7.03 -18.72
CA ALA A 146 0.23 -6.48 -20.05
C ALA A 146 -0.85 -5.40 -19.97
N PHE A 147 -1.92 -5.67 -19.22
CA PHE A 147 -3.01 -4.73 -18.98
C PHE A 147 -2.52 -3.44 -18.32
N LEU A 148 -1.76 -3.54 -17.22
CA LEU A 148 -1.18 -2.39 -16.52
C LEU A 148 -0.30 -1.55 -17.46
N ARG A 149 0.52 -2.20 -18.30
CA ARG A 149 1.37 -1.50 -19.27
C ARG A 149 0.56 -0.77 -20.35
N GLN A 150 -0.50 -1.38 -20.87
CA GLN A 150 -1.36 -0.76 -21.89
C GLN A 150 -2.16 0.42 -21.34
N THR A 151 -2.61 0.31 -20.08
CA THR A 151 -3.45 1.32 -19.43
C THR A 151 -2.68 2.41 -18.70
N ALA A 152 -1.36 2.30 -18.57
CA ALA A 152 -0.50 3.29 -17.87
C ALA A 152 -0.51 4.70 -18.50
N VAL A 153 -1.00 4.85 -19.74
CA VAL A 153 -1.16 6.16 -20.40
C VAL A 153 -2.41 6.90 -19.93
N LEU A 154 -3.31 6.24 -19.18
CA LEU A 154 -4.57 6.80 -18.74
C LEU A 154 -4.43 7.40 -17.34
N ASP A 155 -4.85 8.65 -17.18
CA ASP A 155 -4.93 9.30 -15.86
C ASP A 155 -6.07 8.75 -14.99
N ARG A 156 -7.12 8.21 -15.62
CA ARG A 156 -8.30 7.63 -14.95
C ARG A 156 -8.77 6.39 -15.68
N LEU A 157 -9.20 5.40 -14.92
CA LEU A 157 -9.61 4.09 -15.42
C LEU A 157 -11.13 3.94 -15.34
N CYS A 158 -11.74 3.44 -16.41
CA CYS A 158 -13.08 2.87 -16.39
C CYS A 158 -13.14 1.70 -17.38
N ALA A 159 -13.98 0.70 -17.12
CA ALA A 159 -13.97 -0.54 -17.91
C ALA A 159 -14.07 -0.29 -19.43
N PRO A 160 -15.00 0.54 -19.96
CA PRO A 160 -15.10 0.77 -21.40
C PRO A 160 -13.86 1.45 -22.00
N LEU A 161 -13.17 2.30 -21.24
CA LEU A 161 -11.95 2.97 -21.70
C LEU A 161 -10.77 2.00 -21.71
N CYS A 162 -10.67 1.13 -20.70
CA CYS A 162 -9.65 0.10 -20.67
C CYS A 162 -9.80 -0.84 -21.87
N ASP A 163 -11.02 -1.32 -22.14
CA ASP A 163 -11.30 -2.19 -23.30
C ASP A 163 -10.88 -1.53 -24.62
N ALA A 164 -11.20 -0.24 -24.80
CA ALA A 164 -10.84 0.51 -26.00
C ALA A 164 -9.31 0.64 -26.23
N VAL A 165 -8.50 0.62 -25.16
CA VAL A 165 -7.04 0.74 -25.23
C VAL A 165 -6.36 -0.64 -25.31
N THR A 166 -6.96 -1.67 -24.73
CA THR A 166 -6.39 -3.03 -24.72
C THR A 166 -6.77 -3.87 -25.94
N GLY A 167 -7.85 -3.50 -26.64
CA GLY A 167 -8.34 -4.18 -27.84
C GLY A 167 -9.41 -5.23 -27.56
#